data_AF-A0A839ESU5-F1
#
_entry.id   AF-A0A839ESU5-F1
#
_cell.length_a   1.000
_cell.length_b   1.000
_cell.length_c   1.000
_cell.angle_alpha   90.00
_cell.angle_beta   90.00
_cell.angle_gamma   90.00
#
_symmetry.space_group_name_H-M   'P 1'
#
loop_
_entity.id
_entity.type
_entity.pdbx_description
1 polymer ?
#
loop_
_entity_poly.entity_id
_entity_poly.type
_entity_poly.pdbx_seq_one_letter_code
_entity_poly.pdbx_strand_id
1 'polypeptide(L)'
;MTDIEPEKPSLGDTDRTLLSHLRMHRRKTRNLKLAQLAPSLTPGQRIADQVAATMGSWSFIIIQTTILFFWIILNVTAYVQRWDPYPFILLNLALSFQAAYAAPFIMMSQNRQQDIDRRDAENDYKINIKAELEIELLHEKMELLHQKIDFLREKEVLSLTEEVRRLCDQKSSQ
;
A
#
# COMPACT_ATOMS: atom_id res chain seq x y z
N MET A 1 -23.36 -54.42 0.91
CA MET A 1 -22.31 -54.16 1.91
C MET A 1 -21.02 -53.88 1.16
N THR A 2 -20.81 -52.62 0.77
CA THR A 2 -19.50 -51.95 0.62
C THR A 2 -19.74 -50.52 0.15
N ASP A 3 -19.67 -49.63 1.15
CA ASP A 3 -19.34 -48.21 1.16
C ASP A 3 -19.56 -47.36 -0.09
N ILE A 4 -20.61 -46.54 -0.01
CA ILE A 4 -20.63 -45.22 -0.65
C ILE A 4 -20.31 -44.23 0.48
N GLU A 5 -19.01 -44.01 0.70
CA GLU A 5 -18.56 -42.95 1.58
C GLU A 5 -18.83 -41.61 0.88
N PRO A 6 -19.59 -40.68 1.47
CA PRO A 6 -19.78 -39.37 0.88
C PRO A 6 -18.46 -38.61 0.96
N GLU A 7 -17.77 -38.53 -0.17
CA GLU A 7 -16.63 -37.66 -0.41
C GLU A 7 -17.00 -36.24 0.08
N LYS A 8 -16.44 -35.83 1.23
CA LYS A 8 -16.54 -34.46 1.71
C LYS A 8 -15.87 -33.58 0.67
N PRO A 9 -16.61 -32.70 -0.03
CA PRO A 9 -15.97 -31.75 -0.92
C PRO A 9 -15.05 -30.89 -0.06
N SER A 10 -13.78 -30.82 -0.43
CA SER A 10 -12.79 -29.97 0.23
C SER A 10 -13.18 -28.50 0.00
N LEU A 11 -14.02 -27.99 0.89
CA LEU A 11 -14.57 -26.62 0.95
C LEU A 11 -13.48 -25.55 1.26
N GLY A 12 -12.24 -25.80 0.86
CA GLY A 12 -11.09 -24.92 1.06
C GLY A 12 -10.32 -24.62 -0.22
N ASP A 13 -10.30 -25.53 -1.20
CA ASP A 13 -9.49 -25.36 -2.42
C ASP A 13 -10.25 -24.65 -3.55
N THR A 14 -11.55 -24.93 -3.66
CA THR A 14 -12.45 -24.29 -4.63
C THR A 14 -12.63 -22.80 -4.30
N ASP A 15 -12.79 -22.48 -3.02
CA ASP A 15 -12.92 -21.09 -2.54
C ASP A 15 -11.61 -20.33 -2.76
N ARG A 16 -10.47 -20.96 -2.50
CA ARG A 16 -9.15 -20.36 -2.76
C ARG A 16 -8.94 -20.05 -4.23
N THR A 17 -9.41 -20.92 -5.13
CA THR A 17 -9.30 -20.71 -6.57
C THR A 17 -10.27 -19.62 -7.07
N LEU A 18 -11.52 -19.59 -6.60
CA LEU A 18 -12.48 -18.53 -6.93
C LEU A 18 -12.01 -17.14 -6.45
N LEU A 19 -11.54 -17.05 -5.21
CA LEU A 19 -10.97 -15.82 -4.67
C LEU A 19 -9.73 -15.36 -5.45
N SER A 20 -8.88 -16.31 -5.88
CA SER A 20 -7.72 -15.98 -6.71
C SER A 20 -8.10 -15.39 -8.06
N HIS A 21 -9.19 -15.88 -8.66
CA HIS A 21 -9.73 -15.39 -9.93
C HIS A 21 -10.33 -13.98 -9.82
N LEU A 22 -11.12 -13.71 -8.77
CA LEU A 22 -11.70 -12.38 -8.52
C LEU A 22 -10.60 -11.33 -8.26
N ARG A 23 -9.57 -11.68 -7.49
CA ARG A 23 -8.38 -10.83 -7.26
C ARG A 23 -7.67 -10.44 -8.56
N MET A 24 -7.53 -11.39 -9.49
CA MET A 24 -6.87 -11.15 -10.78
C MET A 24 -7.68 -10.19 -11.66
N HIS A 25 -9.00 -10.35 -11.70
CA HIS A 25 -9.88 -9.48 -12.51
C HIS A 25 -9.89 -8.03 -12.00
N ARG A 26 -10.00 -7.85 -10.67
CA ARG A 26 -10.03 -6.51 -10.04
C ARG A 26 -8.66 -5.80 -10.09
N ARG A 27 -7.54 -6.55 -10.01
CA ARG A 27 -6.19 -6.00 -10.26
C ARG A 27 -6.06 -5.41 -11.67
N LYS A 28 -6.58 -6.12 -12.68
CA LYS A 28 -6.43 -5.75 -14.09
C LYS A 28 -7.21 -4.46 -14.40
N THR A 29 -8.47 -4.37 -13.98
CA THR A 29 -9.30 -3.17 -14.19
C THR A 29 -8.72 -1.93 -13.51
N ARG A 30 -8.14 -2.07 -12.32
CA ARG A 30 -7.52 -0.95 -11.62
C ARG A 30 -6.20 -0.48 -12.23
N ASN A 31 -5.34 -1.40 -12.64
CA ASN A 31 -4.08 -1.06 -13.33
C ASN A 31 -4.34 -0.32 -14.64
N LEU A 32 -5.37 -0.72 -15.39
CA LEU A 32 -5.81 -0.02 -16.59
C LEU A 32 -6.22 1.42 -16.28
N LYS A 33 -6.98 1.64 -15.20
CA LYS A 33 -7.39 2.98 -14.77
C LYS A 33 -6.20 3.84 -14.33
N LEU A 34 -5.22 3.26 -13.62
CA LEU A 34 -4.00 3.98 -13.21
C LEU A 34 -3.15 4.41 -14.43
N ALA A 35 -2.98 3.52 -15.41
CA ALA A 35 -2.26 3.82 -16.65
C ALA A 35 -2.96 4.89 -17.49
N GLN A 36 -4.29 4.94 -17.46
CA GLN A 36 -5.07 5.98 -18.14
C GLN A 36 -5.02 7.34 -17.42
N LEU A 37 -4.83 7.36 -16.10
CA LEU A 37 -4.72 8.59 -15.32
C LEU A 37 -3.30 9.14 -15.22
N ALA A 38 -2.28 8.40 -15.67
CA ALA A 38 -0.90 8.86 -15.64
C ALA A 38 -0.76 10.08 -16.59
N PRO A 39 -0.60 11.30 -16.05
CA PRO A 39 -0.46 12.47 -16.90
C PRO A 39 0.83 12.35 -17.70
N SER A 40 0.79 12.72 -18.97
CA SER A 40 2.00 12.85 -19.78
C SER A 40 2.92 13.88 -19.13
N LEU A 41 4.03 13.43 -18.57
CA LEU A 41 5.03 14.29 -17.94
C LEU A 41 5.49 15.35 -18.94
N THR A 42 5.33 16.61 -18.57
CA THR A 42 5.85 17.72 -19.38
C THR A 42 7.38 17.64 -19.43
N PRO A 43 8.03 18.14 -20.50
CA PRO A 43 9.49 18.16 -20.59
C PRO A 43 10.15 18.83 -19.37
N GLY A 44 9.52 19.87 -18.82
CA GLY A 44 10.00 20.55 -17.61
C GLY A 44 9.97 19.68 -16.36
N GLN A 45 8.92 18.88 -16.17
CA GLN A 45 8.85 17.93 -15.05
C GLN A 45 9.92 16.84 -15.15
N ARG A 46 10.23 16.36 -16.37
CA ARG A 46 11.29 15.35 -16.57
C ARG A 46 12.68 15.88 -16.18
N ILE A 47 12.95 17.14 -16.49
CA ILE A 47 14.21 17.79 -16.09
C ILE A 47 14.21 18.03 -14.58
N ALA A 48 13.11 18.49 -14.00
CA ALA A 48 12.99 18.69 -12.56
C ALA A 48 13.22 17.39 -11.78
N ASP A 49 12.66 16.27 -12.23
CA ASP A 49 12.85 14.95 -11.61
C ASP A 49 14.32 14.49 -11.67
N GLN A 50 15.02 14.76 -12.79
CA GLN A 50 16.45 14.47 -12.90
C GLN A 50 17.29 15.34 -11.96
N VAL A 51 16.95 16.63 -11.83
CA VAL A 51 17.64 17.54 -10.90
C VAL A 51 17.36 17.15 -9.45
N ALA A 52 16.12 16.81 -9.10
CA ALA A 52 15.78 16.34 -7.75
C ALA A 52 16.49 15.01 -7.41
N ALA A 53 16.56 14.08 -8.35
CA ALA A 53 17.29 12.81 -8.17
C ALA A 53 18.80 13.03 -7.95
N THR A 54 19.40 14.00 -8.64
CA THR A 54 20.82 14.33 -8.49
C THR A 54 21.12 15.09 -7.21
N MET A 55 20.29 16.09 -6.85
CA MET A 55 20.43 16.85 -5.60
C MET A 55 20.16 16.00 -4.34
N GLY A 56 19.41 14.89 -4.48
CA GLY A 56 19.05 14.00 -3.37
C GLY A 56 20.08 12.89 -3.09
N SER A 57 21.22 12.91 -3.78
CA SER A 57 22.27 11.88 -3.68
C SER A 57 23.43 12.29 -2.77
N TRP A 58 23.93 11.34 -1.98
CA TRP A 58 25.12 11.53 -1.13
C TRP A 58 26.35 12.00 -1.92
N SER A 59 26.48 11.57 -3.19
CA SER A 59 27.58 11.98 -4.06
C SER A 59 27.56 13.47 -4.37
N PHE A 60 26.38 14.09 -4.45
CA PHE A 60 26.24 15.53 -4.70
C PHE A 60 26.80 16.37 -3.54
N ILE A 61 26.47 15.99 -2.30
CA ILE A 61 27.00 16.65 -1.10
C ILE A 61 28.52 16.55 -1.03
N ILE A 62 29.10 15.40 -1.39
CA ILE A 62 30.56 15.20 -1.38
C ILE A 62 31.24 16.10 -2.41
N ILE A 63 30.71 16.17 -3.63
CA ILE A 63 31.24 17.03 -4.70
C ILE A 63 31.14 18.50 -4.31
N GLN A 64 29.98 18.95 -3.83
CA GLN A 64 29.76 20.34 -3.41
C GLN A 64 30.69 20.72 -2.26
N THR A 65 30.88 19.83 -1.29
CA THR A 65 31.82 20.03 -0.17
C THR A 65 33.26 20.10 -0.63
N THR A 66 33.67 19.27 -1.59
CA THR A 66 35.03 19.28 -2.13
C THR A 66 35.32 20.59 -2.86
N ILE A 67 34.38 21.06 -3.70
CA ILE A 67 34.50 22.33 -4.42
C ILE A 67 34.60 23.49 -3.43
N LEU A 68 33.74 23.53 -2.41
CA LEU A 68 33.75 24.61 -1.42
C LEU A 68 35.00 24.58 -0.54
N PHE A 69 35.46 23.40 -0.14
CA PHE A 69 36.70 23.24 0.59
C PHE A 69 37.89 23.78 -0.21
N PHE A 70 37.96 23.44 -1.50
CA PHE A 70 38.99 23.97 -2.40
C PHE A 70 38.87 25.50 -2.58
N TRP A 71 37.64 26.00 -2.70
CA TRP A 71 37.35 27.44 -2.84
C TRP A 71 37.77 28.25 -1.60
N ILE A 72 37.53 27.69 -0.41
CA ILE A 72 37.97 28.27 0.87
C ILE A 72 39.49 28.30 0.92
N ILE A 73 40.18 27.21 0.58
CA ILE A 73 41.65 27.16 0.55
C ILE A 73 42.23 28.22 -0.39
N LEU A 74 41.66 28.36 -1.59
CA LEU A 74 42.09 29.36 -2.57
C LEU A 74 41.88 30.77 -2.04
N ASN A 75 40.71 31.08 -1.48
CA ASN A 75 40.42 32.40 -0.90
C ASN A 75 41.32 32.72 0.29
N VAL A 76 41.51 31.77 1.21
CA VAL A 76 42.40 31.96 2.36
C VAL A 76 43.82 32.22 1.89
N THR A 77 44.33 31.44 0.93
CA THR A 77 45.70 31.59 0.39
C THR A 77 45.90 32.90 -0.36
N ALA A 78 44.88 33.39 -1.08
CA ALA A 78 44.91 34.67 -1.77
C ALA A 78 44.87 35.89 -0.82
N TYR A 79 44.31 35.73 0.39
CA TYR A 79 44.06 36.82 1.34
C TYR A 79 44.99 36.82 2.57
N VAL A 80 45.98 35.93 2.64
CA VAL A 80 46.89 35.73 3.80
C VAL A 80 47.63 37.01 4.23
N GLN A 81 47.74 38.04 3.39
CA GLN A 81 48.42 39.30 3.78
C GLN A 81 47.57 40.31 4.57
N ARG A 82 46.25 40.15 4.71
CA ARG A 82 45.39 41.06 5.50
C ARG A 82 44.27 40.29 6.18
N TRP A 83 44.43 39.97 7.47
CA TRP A 83 43.40 39.28 8.24
C TRP A 83 42.14 40.16 8.36
N ASP A 84 41.08 39.72 7.67
CA ASP A 84 39.70 40.24 7.51
C ASP A 84 39.44 41.74 7.81
N PRO A 85 39.81 42.67 6.90
CA PRO A 85 39.33 44.03 6.90
C PRO A 85 37.84 44.10 6.51
N TYR A 86 37.13 45.13 6.98
CA TYR A 86 35.77 45.47 6.54
C TYR A 86 35.69 45.43 5.00
N PRO A 87 34.82 44.62 4.36
CA PRO A 87 33.50 44.15 4.80
C PRO A 87 33.40 42.61 5.00
N PHE A 88 34.20 42.03 5.90
CA PHE A 88 34.09 40.65 6.41
C PHE A 88 33.77 39.59 5.34
N ILE A 89 34.65 39.46 4.35
CA ILE A 89 34.42 38.58 3.20
C ILE A 89 34.28 37.10 3.63
N LEU A 90 35.00 36.71 4.69
CA LEU A 90 34.97 35.36 5.22
C LEU A 90 33.66 35.05 5.94
N LEU A 91 33.11 36.01 6.69
CA LEU A 91 31.83 35.84 7.38
C LEU A 91 30.67 35.74 6.37
N ASN A 92 30.66 36.60 5.35
CA ASN A 92 29.67 36.51 4.27
C ASN A 92 29.76 35.19 3.51
N LEU A 93 30.97 34.68 3.28
CA LEU A 93 31.18 33.38 2.65
C LEU A 93 30.63 32.24 3.52
N ALA A 94 30.91 32.26 4.82
CA ALA A 94 30.43 31.25 5.76
C ALA A 94 28.90 31.24 5.87
N LEU A 95 28.27 32.41 5.95
CA LEU A 95 26.80 32.53 6.00
C LEU A 95 26.13 32.08 4.69
N SER A 96 26.71 32.43 3.53
CA SER A 96 26.20 31.99 2.23
C SER A 96 26.29 30.47 2.06
N PHE A 97 27.40 29.87 2.53
CA PHE A 97 27.56 28.42 2.57
C PHE A 97 26.50 27.76 3.47
N GLN A 98 26.32 28.28 4.69
CA GLN A 98 25.37 27.74 5.64
C GLN A 98 23.95 27.67 5.05
N ALA A 99 23.52 28.73 4.36
CA ALA A 99 22.24 28.75 3.66
C ALA A 99 22.18 27.74 2.51
N ALA A 100 23.25 27.59 1.73
CA ALA A 100 23.29 26.69 0.58
C ALA A 100 23.16 25.20 0.94
N TYR A 101 23.67 24.78 2.11
CA TYR A 101 23.58 23.38 2.56
C TYR A 101 22.21 22.98 3.09
N ALA A 102 21.40 23.94 3.52
CA ALA A 102 20.08 23.66 4.06
C ALA A 102 19.18 22.97 3.02
N ALA A 103 19.19 23.42 1.77
CA ALA A 103 18.30 22.90 0.72
C ALA A 103 18.55 21.42 0.38
N PRO A 104 19.79 20.95 0.11
CA PRO A 104 20.05 19.52 -0.13
C PRO A 104 19.72 18.64 1.07
N PHE A 105 20.04 19.08 2.30
CA PHE A 105 19.72 18.31 3.51
C PHE A 105 18.21 18.17 3.72
N ILE A 106 17.45 19.26 3.54
CA ILE A 106 15.99 19.22 3.59
C ILE A 106 15.46 18.25 2.54
N MET A 107 15.96 18.34 1.31
CA MET A 107 15.48 17.52 0.19
C MET A 107 15.83 16.04 0.37
N MET A 108 16.98 15.69 0.95
CA MET A 108 17.30 14.30 1.30
C MET A 108 16.40 13.75 2.39
N SER A 109 16.13 14.55 3.43
CA SER A 109 15.19 14.14 4.48
C SER A 109 13.79 13.92 3.90
N GLN A 110 13.38 14.78 2.97
CA GLN A 110 12.11 14.63 2.24
C GLN A 110 12.10 13.36 1.39
N ASN A 111 13.15 13.09 0.60
CA ASN A 111 13.22 11.89 -0.24
C ASN A 111 13.16 10.61 0.59
N ARG A 112 13.88 10.58 1.73
CA ARG A 112 13.80 9.47 2.69
C ARG A 112 12.39 9.31 3.26
N GLN A 113 11.73 10.41 3.60
CA GLN A 113 10.36 10.37 4.14
C GLN A 113 9.37 9.87 3.07
N GLN A 114 9.49 10.34 1.83
CA GLN A 114 8.67 9.88 0.71
C GLN A 114 8.83 8.37 0.45
N ASP A 115 10.04 7.83 0.57
CA ASP A 115 10.27 6.39 0.46
C ASP A 115 9.61 5.59 1.59
N ILE A 116 9.60 6.12 2.82
CA ILE A 116 8.89 5.52 3.96
C ILE A 116 7.38 5.57 3.70
N ASP A 117 6.85 6.75 3.40
CA ASP A 117 5.43 6.96 3.12
C ASP A 117 4.95 6.07 1.96
N ARG A 118 5.78 5.87 0.93
CA ARG A 118 5.47 4.94 -0.18
C ARG A 118 5.38 3.50 0.30
N ARG A 119 6.30 3.04 1.15
CA ARG A 119 6.27 1.68 1.71
C ARG A 119 5.08 1.46 2.62
N ASP A 120 4.74 2.46 3.43
CA ASP A 120 3.59 2.42 4.32
C ASP A 120 2.30 2.37 3.49
N ALA A 121 2.17 3.20 2.46
CA ALA A 121 1.03 3.16 1.54
C ALA A 121 0.91 1.81 0.80
N GLU A 122 2.02 1.20 0.39
CA GLU A 122 2.02 -0.15 -0.20
C GLU A 122 1.58 -1.22 0.80
N ASN A 123 1.96 -1.09 2.06
CA ASN A 123 1.59 -2.02 3.13
C ASN A 123 0.10 -1.87 3.49
N ASP A 124 -0.36 -0.65 3.72
CA ASP A 124 -1.76 -0.32 3.96
C ASP A 124 -2.65 -0.82 2.83
N TYR A 125 -2.20 -0.67 1.59
CA TYR A 125 -2.89 -1.22 0.43
C TYR A 125 -3.03 -2.75 0.51
N LYS A 126 -1.96 -3.48 0.86
CA LYS A 126 -2.01 -4.95 1.01
C LYS A 126 -2.94 -5.37 2.15
N ILE A 127 -2.90 -4.67 3.27
CA ILE A 127 -3.76 -4.91 4.42
C ILE A 127 -5.22 -4.69 4.03
N ASN A 128 -5.53 -3.60 3.34
CA ASN A 128 -6.89 -3.28 2.91
C ASN A 128 -7.45 -4.37 1.98
N ILE A 129 -6.68 -4.81 0.98
CA ILE A 129 -7.09 -5.91 0.10
C ILE A 129 -7.31 -7.22 0.87
N LYS A 130 -6.47 -7.50 1.87
CA LYS A 130 -6.65 -8.69 2.71
C LYS A 130 -7.92 -8.59 3.56
N ALA A 131 -8.18 -7.42 4.15
CA ALA A 131 -9.37 -7.16 4.94
C ALA A 131 -10.64 -7.26 4.09
N GLU A 132 -10.65 -6.67 2.89
CA GLU A 132 -11.77 -6.75 1.94
C GLU A 132 -12.12 -8.22 1.62
N LEU A 133 -11.11 -9.05 1.37
CA LEU A 133 -11.29 -10.47 1.13
C LEU A 133 -11.81 -11.24 2.35
N GLU A 134 -11.26 -10.96 3.54
CA GLU A 134 -11.73 -11.60 4.77
C GLU A 134 -13.20 -11.25 5.03
N ILE A 135 -13.63 -10.02 4.72
CA ILE A 135 -15.03 -9.60 4.80
C ILE A 135 -15.89 -10.38 3.80
N GLU A 136 -15.45 -10.53 2.55
CA GLU A 136 -16.16 -11.27 1.51
C GLU A 136 -16.36 -12.75 1.91
N LEU A 137 -15.30 -13.39 2.41
CA LEU A 137 -15.34 -14.75 2.96
C LEU A 137 -16.27 -14.88 4.18
N LEU A 138 -16.31 -13.89 5.06
CA LEU A 138 -17.23 -13.88 6.19
C LEU A 138 -18.69 -13.74 5.72
N HIS A 139 -18.94 -12.96 4.68
CA HIS A 139 -20.27 -12.82 4.07
C HIS A 139 -20.76 -14.15 3.48
N GLU A 140 -19.91 -14.83 2.72
CA GLU A 140 -20.24 -16.15 2.15
C GLU A 140 -20.55 -17.17 3.25
N LYS A 141 -19.73 -17.23 4.30
CA LYS A 141 -19.98 -18.12 5.45
C LYS A 141 -21.27 -17.76 6.20
N MET A 142 -21.59 -16.48 6.34
CA MET A 142 -22.85 -16.01 6.91
C MET A 142 -24.04 -16.50 6.08
N GLU A 143 -23.96 -16.42 4.76
CA GLU A 143 -25.02 -16.84 3.85
C GLU A 143 -25.23 -18.36 3.88
N LEU A 144 -24.13 -19.14 3.89
CA LEU A 144 -24.19 -20.59 4.07
C LEU A 144 -24.83 -20.99 5.41
N LEU A 145 -24.52 -20.26 6.49
CA LEU A 145 -25.15 -20.50 7.79
C LEU A 145 -26.63 -20.16 7.79
N HIS A 146 -27.03 -19.03 7.18
CA HIS A 146 -28.44 -18.67 7.01
C HIS A 146 -29.21 -19.75 6.24
N GLN A 147 -28.69 -20.18 5.08
CA GLN A 147 -29.31 -21.22 4.28
C GLN A 147 -29.45 -22.53 5.06
N LYS A 148 -28.45 -22.91 5.86
CA LYS A 148 -28.51 -24.10 6.70
C LYS A 148 -29.56 -23.98 7.79
N ILE A 149 -29.69 -22.81 8.42
CA ILE A 149 -30.71 -22.54 9.43
C ILE A 149 -32.11 -22.65 8.79
N ASP A 150 -32.32 -22.04 7.63
CA ASP A 150 -33.60 -22.07 6.93
C ASP A 150 -33.99 -23.50 6.55
N PHE A 151 -33.03 -24.28 6.02
CA PHE A 151 -33.25 -25.69 5.70
C PHE A 151 -33.63 -26.54 6.92
N LEU A 152 -33.00 -26.29 8.08
CA LEU A 152 -33.35 -27.00 9.31
C LEU A 152 -34.75 -26.61 9.81
N ARG A 153 -35.12 -25.32 9.71
CA ARG A 153 -36.46 -24.86 10.06
C ARG A 153 -37.54 -25.46 9.16
N GLU A 154 -37.32 -25.51 7.85
CA GLU A 154 -38.26 -26.14 6.92
C GLU A 154 -38.49 -27.62 7.27
N LYS A 155 -37.41 -28.35 7.60
CA LYS A 155 -37.51 -29.74 8.05
C LYS A 155 -38.31 -29.91 9.35
N GLU A 156 -38.09 -29.06 10.35
CA GLU A 156 -38.85 -29.11 11.61
C GLU A 156 -40.34 -28.80 11.38
N VAL A 157 -40.65 -27.82 10.53
CA VAL A 157 -42.05 -27.48 10.18
C VAL A 157 -42.73 -28.66 9.48
N LEU A 158 -42.03 -29.32 8.55
CA LEU A 158 -42.55 -30.50 7.86
C LEU A 158 -42.80 -31.66 8.82
N SER A 159 -41.85 -31.97 9.71
CA SER A 159 -42.01 -33.07 10.67
C SER A 159 -43.18 -32.83 11.63
N LEU A 160 -43.32 -31.61 12.15
CA LEU A 160 -44.43 -31.23 13.02
C LEU A 160 -45.78 -31.32 12.28
N THR A 161 -45.82 -30.91 11.02
CA THR A 161 -47.05 -30.98 10.20
C THR A 161 -47.47 -32.42 9.95
N GLU A 162 -46.53 -33.32 9.65
CA GLU A 162 -46.81 -34.75 9.51
C GLU A 162 -47.33 -35.36 10.81
N GLU A 163 -46.74 -34.99 11.94
CA GLU A 163 -47.10 -35.52 13.26
C GLU A 163 -48.51 -35.07 13.69
N VAL A 164 -48.84 -33.80 13.47
CA VAL A 164 -50.21 -33.27 13.65
C VAL A 164 -51.21 -34.00 12.75
N ARG A 165 -50.85 -34.24 11.48
CA ARG A 165 -51.72 -34.95 10.53
C ARG A 165 -52.01 -36.38 10.99
N ARG A 166 -50.99 -37.11 11.42
CA ARG A 166 -51.14 -38.48 11.96
C ARG A 166 -52.05 -38.51 13.19
N LEU A 167 -51.90 -37.56 14.11
CA LEU A 167 -52.76 -37.46 15.30
C LEU A 167 -54.22 -37.18 14.95
N CYS A 168 -54.49 -36.35 13.94
CA CYS A 168 -55.83 -36.12 13.43
C CYS A 168 -56.46 -37.39 12.82
N ASP A 169 -55.72 -38.11 11.95
CA ASP A 169 -56.21 -39.33 11.31
C ASP A 169 -56.49 -40.46 12.34
N GLN A 170 -55.67 -40.54 13.39
CA GLN A 170 -55.88 -41.48 14.49
C GLN A 170 -57.15 -41.14 15.30
N LYS A 171 -57.39 -39.85 15.55
CA LYS A 171 -58.56 -39.38 16.31
C LYS A 171 -59.87 -39.47 15.52
N SER A 172 -59.83 -39.41 14.18
CA SER A 172 -61.05 -39.59 13.36
C SER A 172 -61.45 -41.04 13.17
N SER A 173 -60.55 -41.99 13.48
CA SER A 173 -60.80 -43.44 13.38
C SER A 173 -61.33 -44.04 14.70
N GLN A 174 -61.51 -43.20 15.73
CA GLN A 174 -62.01 -43.56 17.06
C GLN A 174 -63.38 -42.90 17.30
#